data_AF-A0A379FI11-F1
#
_entry.id   AF-A0A379FI11-F1
#
_cell.length_a   1.000
_cell.length_b   1.000
_cell.length_c   1.000
_cell.angle_alpha   90.00
_cell.angle_beta   90.00
_cell.angle_gamma   90.00
#
_symmetry.space_group_name_H-M   'P 1'
#
loop_
_entity.id
_entity.type
_entity.pdbx_description
1 polymer ?
#
loop_
_entity_poly.entity_id
_entity_poly.type
_entity_poly.pdbx_seq_one_letter_code
_entity_poly.pdbx_strand_id
1 'polypeptide(L)'
;MVREFIARVKESAVGHEVNKSLTPGQEFVKIVQNELVNAMGEVNNDLDLSAQPPAVVLMAGLQGAGKTTSVAKLGKFLKEKKKKKVLVVSADVYRPAAIKQLETLAETVGVDFFPSTVQENPRHHC
;
A
#
# COMPACT_ATOMS: atom_id res chain seq x y z
N MET A 1 1.17 -10.89 -18.60
CA MET A 1 2.18 -10.49 -17.59
C MET A 1 3.54 -11.17 -17.77
N VAL A 2 3.76 -12.42 -17.36
CA VAL A 2 5.15 -12.99 -17.35
C VAL A 2 5.75 -13.11 -18.75
N ARG A 3 4.97 -13.57 -19.74
CA ARG A 3 5.44 -13.68 -21.13
C ARG A 3 5.79 -12.32 -21.75
N GLU A 4 5.01 -11.30 -21.45
CA GLU A 4 5.26 -9.93 -21.93
C GLU A 4 6.48 -9.32 -21.25
N PHE A 5 6.69 -9.58 -19.96
CA PHE A 5 7.90 -9.18 -19.24
C PHE A 5 9.15 -9.82 -19.85
N ILE A 6 9.13 -11.13 -20.12
CA ILE A 6 10.25 -11.83 -20.76
C ILE A 6 10.52 -11.26 -22.16
N ALA A 7 9.48 -10.92 -22.93
CA ALA A 7 9.63 -10.32 -24.25
C ALA A 7 10.35 -8.95 -24.18
N ARG A 8 9.96 -8.08 -23.25
CA ARG A 8 10.60 -6.76 -23.04
C ARG A 8 12.04 -6.85 -22.57
N VAL A 9 12.34 -7.77 -21.65
CA VAL A 9 13.72 -8.04 -21.20
C VAL A 9 14.58 -8.52 -22.37
N LYS A 10 14.04 -9.40 -23.22
CA LYS A 10 14.76 -9.92 -24.39
C LYS A 10 15.03 -8.82 -25.42
N GLU A 11 14.07 -7.94 -25.68
CA GLU A 11 14.23 -6.81 -26.60
C GLU A 11 15.28 -5.81 -26.09
N SER A 12 15.24 -5.48 -24.79
CA SER A 12 16.21 -4.58 -24.14
C SER A 12 17.63 -5.16 -24.06
N ALA A 13 17.76 -6.48 -23.94
CA ALA A 13 19.06 -7.16 -23.88
C ALA A 13 19.76 -7.28 -25.23
N VAL A 14 19.03 -7.31 -26.35
CA VAL A 14 19.61 -7.44 -27.70
C VAL A 14 20.17 -6.12 -28.22
N GLY A 15 19.64 -4.98 -27.75
CA GLY A 15 20.04 -3.63 -28.19
C GLY A 15 21.06 -2.91 -27.32
N HIS A 16 21.54 -3.50 -26.22
CA HIS A 16 22.42 -2.82 -25.26
C HIS A 16 23.90 -3.06 -25.55
N GLU A 17 24.65 -1.99 -25.85
CA GLU A 17 26.11 -2.05 -25.89
C GLU A 17 26.65 -2.24 -24.46
N VAL A 18 27.31 -3.36 -24.22
CA VAL A 18 27.89 -3.68 -22.92
C VAL A 18 29.00 -2.68 -22.62
N ASN A 19 28.79 -1.86 -21.60
CA ASN A 19 29.76 -0.86 -21.20
C ASN A 19 31.07 -1.56 -20.80
N LYS A 20 32.22 -1.15 -21.37
CA LYS A 20 33.50 -1.90 -21.31
C LYS A 20 34.04 -2.17 -19.90
N SER A 21 33.47 -1.56 -18.86
CA SER A 21 33.90 -1.68 -17.46
C SER A 21 33.06 -2.68 -16.64
N LEU A 22 31.94 -3.19 -17.17
CA LEU A 22 31.05 -4.12 -16.47
C LEU A 22 31.03 -5.48 -17.16
N THR A 23 30.89 -6.54 -16.36
CA THR A 23 30.74 -7.89 -16.92
C THR A 23 29.36 -8.05 -17.56
N PRO A 24 29.21 -8.81 -18.66
CA PRO A 24 27.92 -9.00 -19.32
C PRO A 24 26.80 -9.49 -18.39
N GLY A 25 27.14 -10.29 -17.37
CA GLY A 25 26.18 -10.74 -16.36
C GLY A 25 25.64 -9.63 -15.47
N GLN A 26 26.48 -8.64 -15.10
CA GLN A 26 26.04 -7.49 -14.30
C GLN A 26 25.13 -6.55 -15.11
N GLU A 27 25.43 -6.34 -16.39
CA GLU A 27 24.57 -5.56 -17.28
C GLU A 27 23.21 -6.25 -17.47
N PHE A 28 23.19 -7.57 -17.60
CA PHE A 28 21.94 -8.34 -17.67
C PHE A 28 21.08 -8.18 -16.40
N VAL A 29 21.68 -8.29 -15.21
CA VAL A 29 20.96 -8.09 -13.94
C VAL A 29 20.37 -6.68 -13.87
N LYS A 30 21.12 -5.67 -14.33
CA LYS A 30 20.67 -4.29 -14.37
C LYS A 30 19.48 -4.08 -15.32
N ILE A 31 19.50 -4.72 -16.50
CA ILE A 31 18.37 -4.69 -17.45
C ILE A 31 17.11 -5.31 -16.82
N VAL A 32 17.26 -6.47 -16.16
CA VAL A 32 16.14 -7.12 -15.47
C VAL A 32 15.59 -6.25 -14.34
N GLN A 33 16.48 -5.63 -13.55
CA GLN A 33 16.08 -4.72 -12.48
C GLN A 33 15.31 -3.51 -13.01
N ASN A 34 15.77 -2.88 -14.09
CA ASN A 34 15.10 -1.75 -14.71
C ASN A 34 13.72 -2.12 -15.25
N GLU A 35 13.58 -3.25 -15.92
CA GLU A 35 12.29 -3.74 -16.41
C GLU A 35 11.32 -4.07 -15.26
N LEU A 36 11.83 -4.56 -14.13
CA LEU A 36 11.02 -4.78 -12.93
C LEU A 36 10.52 -3.45 -12.35
N VAL A 37 11.38 -2.43 -12.29
CA VAL A 37 11.00 -1.08 -11.84
C VAL A 37 9.92 -0.50 -12.76
N ASN A 38 10.13 -0.56 -14.08
CA ASN A 38 9.15 -0.07 -15.06
C ASN A 38 7.81 -0.81 -14.96
N ALA A 39 7.85 -2.14 -14.77
CA ALA A 39 6.64 -2.95 -14.60
C ALA A 39 5.90 -2.66 -13.28
N MET A 40 6.61 -2.29 -12.22
CA MET A 40 6.03 -1.95 -10.92
C MET A 40 5.55 -0.49 -10.84
N GLY A 41 6.05 0.38 -11.73
CA GLY A 41 5.72 1.80 -11.81
C GLY A 41 6.95 2.68 -11.54
N GLU A 42 7.26 3.57 -12.46
CA GLU A 42 8.47 4.42 -12.43
C GLU A 42 8.44 5.48 -11.32
N VAL A 43 7.26 5.84 -10.81
CA VAL A 43 7.08 6.94 -9.86
C VAL A 43 6.51 6.42 -8.54
N ASN A 44 7.30 6.55 -7.47
CA ASN A 44 6.80 6.47 -6.10
C ASN A 44 5.94 7.70 -5.82
N ASN A 45 4.66 7.65 -6.18
CA ASN A 45 3.70 8.63 -5.72
C ASN A 45 3.46 8.37 -4.23
N ASP A 46 4.00 9.25 -3.39
CA ASP A 46 3.66 9.27 -1.97
C ASP A 46 2.14 9.44 -1.81
N LEU A 47 1.60 8.99 -0.68
CA LEU A 47 0.16 9.05 -0.45
C LEU A 47 -0.29 10.51 -0.51
N ASP A 48 -1.02 10.85 -1.58
CA ASP A 48 -1.50 12.20 -1.83
C ASP A 48 -2.63 12.52 -0.87
N LEU A 49 -2.25 13.18 0.23
CA LEU A 49 -3.14 13.67 1.26
C LEU A 49 -3.33 15.19 1.14
N SER A 50 -3.15 15.73 -0.06
CA SER A 50 -3.45 17.14 -0.40
C SER A 50 -4.95 17.39 -0.58
N ALA A 51 -5.79 16.36 -0.44
CA ALA A 51 -7.24 16.51 -0.32
C ALA A 51 -7.61 17.42 0.86
N GLN A 52 -8.62 18.25 0.67
CA GLN A 52 -9.13 19.16 1.70
C GLN A 52 -9.46 18.37 2.98
N PRO A 53 -9.02 18.83 4.17
CA PRO A 53 -9.41 18.19 5.43
C PRO A 53 -10.94 18.19 5.57
N PRO A 54 -11.59 17.07 5.94
CA PRO A 54 -11.04 15.76 6.27
C PRO A 54 -10.77 14.86 5.05
N ALA A 55 -9.57 14.26 4.97
CA ALA A 55 -9.24 13.28 3.93
C ALA A 55 -9.70 11.88 4.36
N VAL A 56 -10.59 11.28 3.57
CA VAL A 56 -11.13 9.94 3.82
C VAL A 56 -10.41 8.92 2.93
N VAL A 57 -9.84 7.87 3.56
CA VAL A 57 -9.13 6.79 2.86
C VAL A 57 -9.85 5.47 3.13
N LEU A 58 -10.44 4.89 2.08
CA LEU A 58 -11.11 3.60 2.15
C LEU A 58 -10.16 2.46 1.79
N MET A 59 -10.00 1.50 2.69
CA MET A 59 -9.19 0.30 2.45
C MET A 59 -10.06 -0.85 1.92
N ALA A 60 -10.03 -1.06 0.60
CA ALA A 60 -10.70 -2.17 -0.06
C ALA A 60 -9.70 -3.27 -0.45
N GLY A 61 -10.16 -4.52 -0.49
CA GLY A 61 -9.32 -5.66 -0.84
C GLY A 61 -9.93 -6.99 -0.41
N LEU A 62 -9.33 -8.10 -0.85
CA LEU A 62 -9.80 -9.44 -0.54
C LEU A 62 -9.77 -9.73 0.98
N GLN A 63 -10.62 -10.67 1.43
CA GLN A 63 -10.56 -11.15 2.81
C GLN A 63 -9.18 -11.76 3.09
N GLY A 64 -8.60 -11.46 4.25
CA GLY A 64 -7.25 -11.93 4.61
C GLY A 64 -6.09 -11.12 4.01
N ALA A 65 -6.32 -10.11 3.15
CA ALA A 65 -5.26 -9.27 2.59
C ALA A 65 -4.55 -8.33 3.60
N GLY A 66 -4.82 -8.47 4.91
CA GLY A 66 -4.20 -7.68 5.96
C GLY A 66 -4.71 -6.24 6.10
N LYS A 67 -5.89 -5.92 5.53
CA LYS A 67 -6.47 -4.56 5.53
C LYS A 67 -6.44 -3.88 6.91
N THR A 68 -6.95 -4.55 7.94
CA THR A 68 -7.01 -4.04 9.33
C THR A 68 -5.61 -3.68 9.86
N THR A 69 -4.63 -4.54 9.60
CA THR A 69 -3.24 -4.31 10.01
C THR A 69 -2.60 -3.18 9.23
N SER A 70 -2.90 -3.07 7.92
CA SER A 70 -2.43 -1.97 7.07
C SER A 70 -3.01 -0.63 7.50
N VAL A 71 -4.28 -0.57 7.92
CA VAL A 71 -4.92 0.64 8.48
C VAL A 71 -4.15 1.13 9.71
N ALA A 72 -3.87 0.25 10.67
CA ALA A 72 -3.14 0.62 11.89
C ALA A 72 -1.72 1.13 11.58
N LYS A 73 -1.00 0.46 10.67
CA LYS A 73 0.34 0.90 10.20
C LYS A 73 0.28 2.25 9.51
N LEU A 74 -0.71 2.45 8.64
CA LEU A 74 -0.89 3.71 7.92
C LEU A 74 -1.21 4.85 8.89
N GLY A 75 -2.11 4.62 9.85
CA GLY A 75 -2.44 5.60 10.88
C GLY A 75 -1.22 6.03 11.70
N LYS A 76 -0.39 5.06 12.11
CA LYS A 76 0.88 5.34 12.79
C LYS A 76 1.81 6.19 11.93
N PHE A 77 1.99 5.80 10.66
CA PHE A 77 2.84 6.52 9.72
C PHE A 77 2.38 7.98 9.54
N LEU A 78 1.07 8.21 9.38
CA LEU A 78 0.50 9.55 9.22
C LEU A 78 0.62 10.41 10.49
N LYS A 79 0.46 9.80 11.66
CA LYS A 79 0.64 10.47 12.95
C LYS A 79 2.10 10.86 13.17
N GLU A 80 3.05 9.95 12.94
CA GLU A 80 4.47 10.17 13.23
C GLU A 80 5.17 11.02 12.16
N LYS A 81 4.98 10.70 10.87
CA LYS A 81 5.71 11.35 9.77
C LYS A 81 5.03 12.63 9.29
N LYS A 82 3.69 12.62 9.18
CA LYS A 82 2.92 13.77 8.66
C LYS A 82 2.28 14.63 9.76
N LYS A 83 2.42 14.26 11.05
CA LYS A 83 1.87 14.97 12.22
C LYS A 83 0.38 15.31 12.09
N LYS A 84 -0.38 14.49 11.36
CA LYS A 84 -1.83 14.66 11.19
C LYS A 84 -2.59 13.93 12.30
N LYS A 85 -3.75 14.47 12.68
CA LYS A 85 -4.73 13.73 13.49
C LYS A 85 -5.38 12.67 12.61
N VAL A 86 -5.44 11.43 13.10
CA VAL A 86 -5.97 10.29 12.37
C VAL A 86 -7.05 9.66 13.22
N LEU A 87 -8.21 9.40 12.60
CA LEU A 87 -9.30 8.64 13.18
C LEU A 87 -9.46 7.37 12.34
N VAL A 88 -9.53 6.22 12.99
CA VAL A 88 -9.80 4.93 12.32
C VAL A 88 -11.18 4.43 12.69
N VAL A 89 -11.91 3.94 11.69
CA VAL A 89 -13.28 3.42 11.82
C VAL A 89 -13.32 2.01 11.24
N SER A 90 -13.95 1.07 11.93
CA SER A 90 -14.20 -0.27 11.37
C SER A 90 -15.49 -0.29 10.57
N ALA A 91 -15.39 -0.47 9.25
CA ALA A 91 -16.54 -0.75 8.38
C ALA A 91 -16.85 -2.25 8.22
N ASP A 92 -16.02 -3.13 8.82
CA ASP A 92 -16.20 -4.58 8.77
C ASP A 92 -17.13 -5.05 9.91
N VAL A 93 -18.43 -4.91 9.68
CA VAL A 93 -19.50 -5.35 10.61
C VAL A 93 -19.83 -6.83 10.49
N TYR A 94 -19.39 -7.48 9.40
CA TYR A 94 -19.73 -8.87 9.10
C TYR A 94 -18.78 -9.88 9.75
N ARG A 95 -17.52 -9.49 10.01
CA ARG A 95 -16.55 -10.37 10.66
C ARG A 95 -16.59 -10.23 12.19
N PRO A 96 -16.92 -11.30 12.93
CA PRO A 96 -16.93 -11.25 14.40
C PRO A 96 -15.53 -10.87 14.92
N ALA A 97 -15.51 -9.97 15.92
CA ALA A 97 -14.30 -9.41 16.54
C ALA A 97 -13.38 -8.54 15.66
N ALA A 98 -13.71 -8.24 14.40
CA ALA A 98 -12.89 -7.35 13.57
C ALA A 98 -12.81 -5.91 14.12
N ILE A 99 -13.91 -5.42 14.69
CA ILE A 99 -13.99 -4.12 15.39
C ILE A 99 -13.00 -4.09 16.56
N LYS A 100 -13.09 -5.09 17.45
CA LYS A 100 -12.20 -5.22 18.62
C LYS A 100 -10.73 -5.41 18.22
N GLN A 101 -10.47 -6.15 17.14
CA GLN A 101 -9.12 -6.29 16.60
C GLN A 101 -8.54 -4.93 16.16
N LEU A 102 -9.34 -4.11 15.47
CA LEU A 102 -8.91 -2.78 15.04
C LEU A 102 -8.73 -1.84 16.23
N GLU A 103 -9.62 -1.89 17.22
CA GLU A 103 -9.54 -1.14 18.48
C GLU A 103 -8.20 -1.40 19.20
N THR A 104 -7.87 -2.67 19.47
CA THR A 104 -6.61 -3.04 20.13
C THR A 104 -5.38 -2.59 19.32
N LEU A 105 -5.44 -2.71 17.98
CA LEU A 105 -4.36 -2.24 17.12
C LEU A 105 -4.21 -0.72 17.17
N ALA A 106 -5.33 0.02 17.16
CA ALA A 106 -5.37 1.48 17.23
C ALA A 106 -4.79 1.99 18.56
N GLU A 107 -5.18 1.39 19.69
CA GLU A 107 -4.61 1.67 21.02
C GLU A 107 -3.10 1.42 21.03
N THR A 108 -2.65 0.30 20.47
CA THR A 108 -1.22 -0.05 20.41
C THR A 108 -0.40 0.97 19.61
N VAL A 109 -0.97 1.53 18.54
CA VAL A 109 -0.32 2.57 17.74
C VAL A 109 -0.62 4.00 18.22
N GLY A 110 -1.47 4.14 19.24
CA GLY A 110 -1.93 5.41 19.79
C GLY A 110 -2.73 6.26 18.78
N VAL A 111 -3.54 5.66 17.92
CA VAL A 111 -4.42 6.37 16.97
C VAL A 111 -5.85 6.36 17.49
N ASP A 112 -6.60 7.44 17.28
CA ASP A 112 -7.98 7.53 17.75
C ASP A 112 -8.86 6.51 17.00
N PHE A 113 -9.66 5.75 17.74
CA PHE A 113 -10.59 4.75 17.20
C PHE A 113 -12.03 5.19 17.43
N PHE A 114 -12.84 5.15 16.37
CA PHE A 114 -14.27 5.37 16.48
C PHE A 114 -14.98 4.03 16.70
N PRO A 115 -15.71 3.86 17.82
CA PRO A 115 -16.45 2.65 18.08
C PRO A 115 -17.64 2.54 17.13
N SER A 116 -17.62 1.57 16.23
CA SER A 116 -18.78 1.19 15.41
C SER A 116 -19.45 -0.04 16.00
N THR A 117 -20.80 -0.07 16.02
CA THR A 117 -21.55 -1.24 16.52
C THR A 117 -22.10 -2.09 15.37
N VAL A 118 -22.23 -3.40 15.60
CA VAL A 118 -22.68 -4.40 14.59
C VAL A 118 -24.11 -4.14 14.10
N GLN A 119 -24.89 -3.35 14.84
CA GLN A 119 -26.29 -3.02 14.54
C GLN A 119 -26.45 -1.73 13.71
N GLU A 120 -25.37 -1.00 13.45
CA GLU A 120 -25.42 0.26 12.71
C GLU A 120 -25.16 0.05 11.22
N ASN A 121 -26.02 0.65 10.39
CA ASN A 121 -25.88 0.61 8.94
C ASN A 121 -24.56 1.28 8.52
N PRO A 122 -23.69 0.62 7.72
CA PRO A 122 -22.40 1.17 7.30
C PRO A 122 -22.47 2.41 6.40
N ARG A 123 -23.69 2.87 6.04
CA ARG A 123 -23.93 4.06 5.21
C ARG A 123 -23.90 5.38 5.99
N HIS A 124 -23.90 5.37 7.31
CA HIS A 124 -23.94 6.60 8.13
C HIS A 124 -22.59 7.00 8.76
N HIS A 125 -21.51 6.23 8.54
CA HIS A 125 -20.24 6.36 9.25
C HIS A 125 -19.02 6.71 8.36
N CYS A 126 -19.26 7.14 7.11
CA CYS A 126 -18.22 7.59 6.16
C CYS A 126 -18.29 9.10 5.91
#